data_AF-A0A947AFR8-F1
#
_entry.id   AF-A0A947AFR8-F1
#
_cell.length_a   1.000
_cell.length_b   1.000
_cell.length_c   1.000
_cell.angle_alpha   90.00
_cell.angle_beta   90.00
_cell.angle_gamma   90.00
#
_symmetry.space_group_name_H-M   'P 1'
#
loop_
_entity.id
_entity.type
_entity.pdbx_description
1 polymer ?
#
loop_
_entity_poly.entity_id
_entity_poly.type
_entity_poly.pdbx_seq_one_letter_code
_entity_poly.pdbx_strand_id
1 'polypeptide(L)'
;MLRWKLGYHGVVITDDLQMGAISQKYGLKNTLKLAINAGDDILLIGNQLDPKKTVSTKKLVDTIMRLVKSREVTEESINKAYKRIQGLKKKL
;
A
#
# COMPACT_ATOMS: atom_id res chain seq x y z
N MET A 1 -7.35 -4.48 13.61
CA MET A 1 -8.50 -5.35 13.96
C MET A 1 -8.55 -6.60 13.08
N LEU A 2 -8.59 -6.45 11.75
CA LEU A 2 -8.74 -7.58 10.81
C LEU A 2 -7.75 -8.73 11.02
N ARG A 3 -6.44 -8.45 11.09
CA ARG A 3 -5.44 -9.52 11.27
C ARG A 3 -5.43 -10.10 12.68
N TRP A 4 -5.46 -9.24 13.70
CA TRP A 4 -5.25 -9.66 15.09
C TRP A 4 -6.51 -10.14 15.81
N LYS A 5 -7.63 -9.42 15.67
CA LYS A 5 -8.89 -9.75 16.36
C LYS A 5 -9.74 -10.74 15.57
N LEU A 6 -9.78 -10.60 14.25
CA LEU A 6 -10.57 -11.49 13.38
C LEU A 6 -9.74 -12.65 12.80
N GLY A 7 -8.43 -12.69 13.08
CA GLY A 7 -7.57 -13.79 12.65
C GLY A 7 -7.39 -13.90 11.13
N TYR A 8 -7.59 -12.83 10.37
CA TYR A 8 -7.43 -12.88 8.91
C TYR A 8 -5.95 -12.79 8.49
N HIS A 9 -5.44 -13.88 7.92
CA HIS A 9 -4.04 -14.02 7.50
C HIS A 9 -3.84 -13.98 5.98
N GLY A 10 -4.92 -13.78 5.22
CA GLY A 10 -4.88 -13.65 3.77
C GLY A 10 -4.39 -12.28 3.29
N VAL A 11 -4.52 -12.07 1.98
CA VAL A 11 -4.14 -10.83 1.30
C VAL A 11 -5.16 -9.73 1.60
N VAL A 12 -4.68 -8.56 2.01
CA VAL A 12 -5.49 -7.36 2.21
C VAL A 12 -5.16 -6.34 1.13
N ILE A 13 -6.19 -5.76 0.54
CA ILE A 13 -6.09 -4.78 -0.55
C ILE A 13 -6.76 -3.49 -0.06
N THR A 14 -6.13 -2.35 -0.29
CA THR A 14 -6.76 -1.04 -0.04
C THR A 14 -7.81 -0.74 -1.10
N ASP A 15 -8.77 0.11 -0.79
CA ASP A 15 -9.49 0.85 -1.83
C ASP A 15 -8.56 1.88 -2.50
N ASP A 16 -9.04 2.61 -3.50
CA ASP A 16 -8.24 3.59 -4.25
C ASP A 16 -7.67 4.68 -3.33
N LEU A 17 -6.35 4.70 -3.19
CA LEU A 17 -5.64 5.66 -2.35
C LEU A 17 -5.66 7.10 -2.89
N GLN A 18 -6.16 7.31 -4.11
CA GLN A 18 -6.35 8.64 -4.68
C GLN A 18 -7.73 9.25 -4.39
N MET A 19 -8.66 8.49 -3.79
CA MET A 19 -9.99 8.99 -3.42
C MET A 19 -9.90 10.32 -2.67
N GLY A 20 -10.86 11.22 -2.94
CA GLY A 20 -10.85 12.60 -2.45
C GLY A 20 -10.70 12.74 -0.93
N ALA A 21 -11.21 11.77 -0.16
CA ALA A 21 -11.09 11.76 1.30
C ALA A 21 -9.65 11.53 1.81
N ILE A 22 -8.82 10.85 1.02
CA ILE A 22 -7.42 10.55 1.36
C ILE A 22 -6.49 11.61 0.76
N SER A 23 -6.68 11.96 -0.50
CA SER A 23 -5.79 12.89 -1.22
C SER A 23 -5.83 14.34 -0.71
N GLN A 24 -6.93 14.76 -0.09
CA GLN A 24 -7.05 16.10 0.52
C GLN A 24 -6.40 16.18 1.91
N LYS A 25 -6.27 15.05 2.62
CA LYS A 25 -5.80 15.01 4.02
C LYS A 25 -4.35 14.53 4.15
N TYR A 26 -3.88 13.69 3.23
CA TYR A 26 -2.55 13.12 3.26
C TYR A 26 -1.88 13.20 1.89
N GLY A 27 -0.64 13.71 1.86
CA GLY A 27 0.20 13.61 0.67
C GLY A 27 0.61 12.17 0.38
N LEU A 28 0.91 11.88 -0.88
CA LEU A 28 1.26 10.53 -1.39
C LEU A 28 2.21 9.75 -0.48
N LYS A 29 3.30 10.38 -0.01
CA LYS A 29 4.28 9.75 0.89
C LYS A 29 3.64 9.23 2.17
N ASN A 30 2.80 10.05 2.81
CA ASN A 30 2.15 9.69 4.07
C ASN A 30 1.10 8.61 3.87
N THR A 31 0.33 8.68 2.79
CA THR A 31 -0.66 7.65 2.45
C THR A 31 0.00 6.28 2.27
N LEU A 32 1.07 6.20 1.48
CA LEU A 32 1.82 4.96 1.25
C LEU A 32 2.43 4.43 2.56
N LYS A 33 3.04 5.32 3.36
CA LYS A 33 3.61 4.94 4.66
C LYS A 33 2.56 4.33 5.59
N LEU A 34 1.41 5.01 5.71
CA LEU A 34 0.34 4.59 6.61
C LEU A 34 -0.27 3.25 6.17
N ALA A 35 -0.57 3.07 4.89
CA ALA A 35 -1.15 1.82 4.38
C ALA A 35 -0.20 0.63 4.59
N ILE A 36 1.09 0.79 4.26
CA ILE A 36 2.07 -0.30 4.43
C ILE A 36 2.23 -0.64 5.92
N ASN A 37 2.35 0.36 6.80
CA ASN A 37 2.51 0.13 8.23
C ASN A 37 1.23 -0.38 8.92
N ALA A 38 0.05 -0.11 8.34
CA ALA A 38 -1.21 -0.73 8.76
C ALA A 38 -1.26 -2.23 8.43
N GLY A 39 -0.38 -2.68 7.52
CA GLY A 39 -0.25 -4.07 7.12
C GLY A 39 -1.09 -4.45 5.90
N ASP A 40 -1.42 -3.48 5.04
CA ASP A 40 -2.02 -3.72 3.73
C ASP A 40 -1.00 -4.38 2.79
N ASP A 41 -1.45 -5.32 1.96
CA ASP A 41 -0.54 -6.08 1.09
C ASP A 41 -0.52 -5.54 -0.34
N ILE A 42 -1.68 -5.09 -0.85
CA ILE A 42 -1.83 -4.53 -2.19
C ILE A 42 -2.41 -3.12 -2.06
N LEU A 43 -1.75 -2.16 -2.68
CA LEU A 43 -2.18 -0.76 -2.71
C LEU A 43 -2.85 -0.47 -4.05
N LEU A 44 -4.13 -0.14 -4.03
CA LEU A 44 -4.89 0.19 -5.22
C LEU A 44 -4.72 1.68 -5.57
N ILE A 45 -4.41 1.97 -6.83
CA ILE A 45 -4.21 3.32 -7.37
C ILE A 45 -5.01 3.43 -8.67
N GLY A 46 -6.13 4.15 -8.63
CA GLY A 46 -7.09 4.21 -9.74
C GLY A 46 -6.72 5.20 -10.85
N ASN A 47 -6.05 6.31 -10.51
CA ASN A 47 -5.75 7.45 -11.39
C ASN A 47 -6.97 8.05 -12.10
N GLN A 48 -8.19 7.82 -11.59
CA GLN A 48 -9.44 8.15 -12.29
C GLN A 48 -9.92 9.59 -12.10
N LEU A 49 -9.49 10.28 -11.04
CA LEU A 49 -10.13 11.53 -10.63
C LEU A 49 -9.64 12.77 -11.38
N ASP A 50 -8.37 12.81 -11.77
CA ASP A 50 -7.80 13.97 -12.46
C ASP A 50 -6.56 13.53 -13.25
N PRO A 51 -6.57 13.65 -14.60
CA PRO A 51 -5.41 13.34 -15.44
C PRO A 51 -4.13 14.07 -15.01
N LYS A 52 -4.24 15.28 -14.44
CA LYS A 52 -3.10 16.07 -13.93
C LYS A 52 -2.55 15.56 -12.60
N LYS A 53 -3.31 14.74 -11.88
CA LYS A 53 -2.91 14.11 -10.61
C LYS A 53 -2.55 12.64 -10.76
N THR A 54 -2.40 12.17 -12.01
CA THR A 54 -1.91 10.83 -12.31
C THR A 54 -0.57 10.60 -11.62
N VAL A 55 -0.49 9.54 -10.83
CA VAL A 55 0.74 9.11 -10.19
C VAL A 55 1.30 7.94 -10.99
N SER A 56 2.50 8.12 -11.54
CA SER A 56 3.18 7.04 -12.25
C SER A 56 3.66 5.95 -11.29
N THR A 57 3.69 4.72 -11.78
CA THR A 57 4.23 3.57 -11.03
C THR A 57 5.65 3.81 -10.56
N LYS A 58 6.49 4.45 -11.38
CA LYS A 58 7.87 4.83 -11.00
C LYS A 58 7.87 5.73 -9.75
N LYS A 59 7.03 6.77 -9.71
CA LYS A 59 6.94 7.68 -8.56
C LYS A 59 6.48 6.95 -7.29
N LEU A 60 5.56 5.98 -7.40
CA LEU A 60 5.14 5.13 -6.28
C LEU A 60 6.32 4.31 -5.75
N VAL A 61 6.98 3.55 -6.63
CA VAL A 61 8.11 2.69 -6.28
C VAL A 61 9.25 3.51 -5.67
N ASP A 62 9.63 4.63 -6.27
CA ASP A 62 10.68 5.52 -5.75
C ASP A 62 10.33 6.05 -4.36
N THR A 63 9.05 6.36 -4.12
CA THR A 63 8.58 6.84 -2.80
C THR A 63 8.65 5.74 -1.75
N ILE A 64 8.22 4.52 -2.08
CA ILE A 64 8.30 3.36 -1.19
C ILE A 64 9.77 3.05 -0.89
N MET A 65 10.65 3.05 -1.90
CA MET A 65 12.08 2.83 -1.73
C MET A 65 12.71 3.86 -0.79
N ARG A 66 12.32 5.14 -0.89
CA ARG A 66 12.77 6.18 0.06
C ARG A 66 12.27 5.91 1.47
N LEU A 67 11.01 5.48 1.65
CA LEU A 67 10.45 5.14 2.95
C LEU A 67 11.15 3.95 3.61
N VAL A 68 11.56 2.96 2.82
CA VAL A 68 12.35 1.82 3.30
C VAL A 68 13.76 2.27 3.69
N LYS A 69 14.43 3.06 2.83
CA LYS A 69 15.76 3.61 3.12
C LYS A 69 15.77 4.50 4.36
N SER A 70 14.71 5.27 4.60
CA SER A 70 14.56 6.10 5.79
C SER A 70 14.12 5.34 7.05
N ARG A 71 13.88 4.02 6.94
CA ARG A 71 13.33 3.16 8.01
C ARG A 71 11.95 3.57 8.51
N GLU A 72 11.23 4.43 7.78
CA GLU A 72 9.83 4.76 8.05
C GLU A 72 8.88 3.60 7.71
N VAL A 73 9.32 2.70 6.84
CA VAL A 73 8.71 1.40 6.51
C VAL A 73 9.79 0.34 6.62
N THR A 74 9.50 -0.79 7.26
CA THR A 74 10.48 -1.88 7.37
C THR A 74 10.44 -2.78 6.13
N GLU A 75 11.60 -3.31 5.74
CA GLU A 75 11.70 -4.30 4.67
C GLU A 75 10.89 -5.56 5.02
N GLU A 76 10.82 -5.92 6.30
CA GLU A 76 10.02 -7.03 6.79
C GLU A 76 8.52 -6.87 6.46
N SER A 77 7.97 -5.66 6.57
CA SER A 77 6.57 -5.39 6.19
C SER A 77 6.32 -5.68 4.71
N ILE A 78 7.23 -5.26 3.84
CA ILE A 78 7.16 -5.54 2.39
C ILE A 78 7.26 -7.05 2.13
N ASN A 79 8.20 -7.73 2.78
CA ASN A 79 8.40 -9.17 2.62
C ASN A 79 7.20 -9.99 3.11
N LYS A 80 6.54 -9.58 4.21
CA LYS A 80 5.30 -10.22 4.69
C LYS A 80 4.17 -10.10 3.68
N ALA A 81 3.96 -8.91 3.11
CA ALA A 81 2.97 -8.69 2.07
C ALA A 81 3.26 -9.54 0.83
N TYR A 82 4.51 -9.52 0.37
CA TYR A 82 4.95 -10.32 -0.78
C TYR A 82 4.70 -11.82 -0.57
N LYS A 83 5.05 -12.38 0.59
CA LYS A 83 4.80 -13.80 0.90
C LYS A 83 3.32 -14.16 0.83
N ARG A 84 2.43 -13.31 1.36
CA ARG A 84 0.97 -13.53 1.30
C ARG A 84 0.46 -13.49 -0.14
N ILE A 85 0.91 -12.53 -0.94
CA ILE A 85 0.54 -12.41 -2.35
C ILE A 85 1.00 -13.64 -3.14
N GLN A 86 2.24 -14.09 -2.92
CA GLN A 86 2.75 -15.31 -3.54
C GLN A 86 1.94 -16.55 -3.13
N GLY A 87 1.57 -16.65 -1.85
CA GLY A 87 0.70 -17.72 -1.35
C GLY A 87 -0.69 -17.70 -1.99
N LEU A 88 -1.26 -16.53 -2.25
CA LEU A 88 -2.52 -16.38 -2.99
C LEU A 88 -2.37 -16.81 -4.45
N LYS A 89 -1.33 -16.31 -5.15
CA LYS A 89 -1.08 -16.63 -6.57
C LYS A 89 -0.89 -18.11 -6.84
N LYS A 90 -0.30 -18.86 -5.91
CA LYS A 90 -0.12 -20.33 -6.04
C LYS A 90 -1.41 -21.14 -5.90
N LYS A 91 -2.49 -20.54 -5.39
CA LYS A 91 -3.79 -21.18 -5.19
C LYS A 91 -4.78 -20.89 -6.33
N LEU A 92 -4.41 -20.01 -7.25
CA LEU A 92 -5.13 -19.68 -8.48
C LEU A 92 -4.49 -20.46 -9.64
#